data_AF-A0A5E4NPB6-F1
#
_entry.id   AF-A0A5E4NPB6-F1
#
_cell.length_a   1.000
_cell.length_b   1.000
_cell.length_c   1.000
_cell.angle_alpha   90.00
_cell.angle_beta   90.00
_cell.angle_gamma   90.00
#
_symmetry.space_group_name_H-M   'P 1'
#
loop_
_entity.id
_entity.type
_entity.pdbx_description
1 polymer ?
#
loop_
_entity_poly.entity_id
_entity_poly.type
_entity_poly.pdbx_seq_one_letter_code
_entity_poly.pdbx_strand_id
1 'polypeptide(L)'
;MDQIISDIGNNYVYIIVDETTVPRGLAIANVLIGKLDGVPSKSYLVAYKELESTNYKYICQFINSSLKIFPGIEQKVLLFISDAGTYMIKVAKTLKIFCSKLIHITRMAHAIKIEF
;
A
#
# COMPACT_ATOMS: atom_id res chain seq x y z
N MET A 1 -10.55 -11.09 -9.55
CA MET A 1 -10.75 -9.98 -8.60
C MET A 1 -11.77 -10.36 -7.53
N ASP A 2 -12.90 -10.95 -7.91
CA ASP A 2 -14.00 -11.30 -6.99
C ASP A 2 -13.62 -12.21 -5.83
N GLN A 3 -12.73 -13.19 -6.06
CA GLN A 3 -12.22 -14.05 -5.00
C GLN A 3 -11.46 -13.27 -3.91
N ILE A 4 -10.68 -12.25 -4.30
CA ILE A 4 -9.93 -11.40 -3.37
C ILE A 4 -10.90 -10.51 -2.58
N ILE A 5 -11.89 -9.93 -3.27
CA ILE A 5 -12.93 -9.11 -2.62
C ILE A 5 -13.71 -9.95 -1.61
N SER A 6 -14.04 -11.20 -1.95
CA SER A 6 -14.72 -12.14 -1.05
C SER A 6 -13.87 -12.52 0.15
N ASP A 7 -12.57 -12.77 -0.02
CA ASP A 7 -11.65 -13.15 1.07
C ASP A 7 -11.41 -12.01 2.06
N ILE A 8 -11.25 -10.78 1.55
CA ILE A 8 -11.17 -9.57 2.38
C ILE A 8 -12.51 -9.35 3.09
N GLY A 9 -13.62 -9.47 2.36
CA GLY A 9 -14.97 -9.35 2.88
C GLY A 9 -15.21 -8.02 3.62
N ASN A 10 -15.70 -8.12 4.85
CA ASN A 10 -15.98 -6.96 5.70
C ASN A 10 -14.90 -6.64 6.73
N ASN A 11 -13.72 -7.25 6.60
CA ASN A 11 -12.64 -7.07 7.57
C ASN A 11 -11.93 -5.73 7.38
N TYR A 12 -11.23 -5.30 8.42
CA TYR A 12 -10.21 -4.27 8.29
C TYR A 12 -9.04 -4.80 7.46
N VAL A 13 -8.33 -3.89 6.78
CA VAL A 13 -7.22 -4.24 5.90
C VAL A 13 -5.97 -3.44 6.21
N TYR A 14 -4.84 -4.03 5.85
CA TYR A 14 -3.58 -3.32 5.68
C TYR A 14 -3.24 -3.22 4.20
N ILE A 15 -2.58 -2.14 3.83
CA ILE A 15 -2.03 -1.95 2.50
C ILE A 15 -0.51 -1.81 2.59
N ILE A 16 0.20 -2.43 1.66
CA ILE A 16 1.65 -2.30 1.53
C ILE A 16 1.91 -1.63 0.19
N VAL A 17 2.68 -0.55 0.20
CA VAL A 17 3.20 0.07 -1.02
C VAL A 17 4.69 0.01 -1.00
N ASP A 18 5.23 -0.65 -2.02
CA ASP A 18 6.65 -0.90 -2.15
C ASP A 18 7.14 -0.49 -3.52
N GLU A 19 8.31 0.13 -3.56
CA GLU A 19 8.97 0.54 -4.79
C GLU A 19 10.19 -0.35 -5.01
N THR A 20 10.26 -0.99 -6.18
CA THR A 20 11.39 -1.83 -6.56
C THR A 20 12.10 -1.20 -7.75
N THR A 21 13.37 -0.85 -7.57
CA THR A 21 14.21 -0.36 -8.68
C THR A 21 14.64 -1.53 -9.56
N VAL A 22 14.36 -1.45 -10.85
CA VAL A 22 14.85 -2.41 -11.85
C VAL A 22 16.21 -1.95 -12.41
N PRO A 23 17.07 -2.86 -12.92
CA PRO A 23 18.42 -2.53 -13.40
C PRO A 23 18.51 -1.44 -14.48
N ARG A 24 17.39 -1.10 -15.13
CA ARG A 24 17.30 -0.03 -16.14
C ARG A 24 17.11 1.38 -15.53
N GLY A 25 17.13 1.50 -14.20
CA GLY A 25 16.92 2.77 -13.50
C GLY A 25 15.45 3.19 -13.36
N LEU A 26 14.52 2.33 -13.78
CA LEU A 26 13.08 2.52 -13.60
C LEU A 26 12.67 1.98 -12.23
N ALA A 27 11.63 2.55 -11.63
CA ALA A 27 11.05 2.04 -10.39
C ALA A 27 9.67 1.43 -10.67
N ILE A 28 9.34 0.30 -10.06
CA ILE A 28 8.01 -0.30 -10.10
C ILE A 28 7.38 -0.15 -8.72
N ALA A 29 6.27 0.58 -8.64
CA ALA A 29 5.45 0.65 -7.45
C ALA A 29 4.44 -0.50 -7.43
N ASN A 30 4.37 -1.20 -6.31
CA ASN A 30 3.45 -2.31 -6.07
C ASN A 30 2.49 -1.94 -4.95
N VAL A 31 1.20 -2.24 -5.11
CA VAL A 31 0.18 -2.11 -4.06
C VAL A 31 -0.29 -3.50 -3.70
N LEU A 32 0.01 -3.92 -2.47
CA LEU A 32 -0.54 -5.12 -1.89
C LEU A 32 -1.62 -4.78 -0.87
N ILE A 33 -2.61 -5.66 -0.76
CA ILE A 33 -3.66 -5.60 0.25
C ILE A 33 -3.70 -6.91 1.02
N GLY A 34 -3.90 -6.82 2.32
CA GLY A 34 -4.08 -7.98 3.18
C GLY A 34 -5.12 -7.72 4.26
N LYS A 35 -5.70 -8.81 4.75
CA LYS A 35 -6.75 -8.78 5.77
C LYS A 35 -6.14 -8.68 7.17
N LEU A 36 -6.72 -7.85 8.03
CA LEU A 36 -6.41 -7.76 9.46
C LEU A 36 -7.47 -8.52 10.27
N ASP A 37 -7.27 -9.83 10.44
CA ASP A 37 -8.15 -10.72 11.21
C ASP A 37 -7.45 -11.39 12.41
N GLY A 38 -6.25 -10.93 12.76
CA GLY A 38 -5.49 -11.43 13.91
C GLY A 38 -4.73 -12.74 13.67
N VAL A 39 -4.83 -13.32 12.47
CA VAL A 39 -4.02 -14.47 12.04
C VAL A 39 -3.09 -14.08 10.90
N PRO A 40 -1.97 -14.78 10.69
CA PRO A 40 -1.13 -14.58 9.51
C PRO A 40 -1.96 -14.77 8.23
N SER A 41 -2.23 -13.67 7.53
CA SER A 41 -3.08 -13.65 6.35
C SER A 41 -2.25 -13.44 5.09
N LYS A 42 -2.70 -14.02 3.99
CA LYS A 42 -2.08 -13.83 2.67
C LYS A 42 -2.31 -12.39 2.21
N SER A 43 -1.26 -11.75 1.71
CA SER A 43 -1.35 -10.49 0.95
C SER A 43 -1.58 -10.78 -0.53
N TYR A 44 -2.35 -9.92 -1.18
CA TYR A 44 -2.62 -9.96 -2.62
C TYR A 44 -2.03 -8.73 -3.30
N LEU A 45 -1.30 -8.93 -4.40
CA LEU A 45 -0.91 -7.84 -5.29
C LEU A 45 -2.15 -7.37 -6.06
N VAL A 46 -2.55 -6.12 -5.84
CA VAL A 46 -3.76 -5.52 -6.44
C VAL A 46 -3.42 -4.75 -7.70
N ALA A 47 -2.31 -4.03 -7.66
CA ALA A 47 -1.86 -3.19 -8.75
C ALA A 47 -0.35 -3.05 -8.72
N TYR A 48 0.24 -2.87 -9.89
CA TYR A 48 1.61 -2.43 -10.04
C TYR A 48 1.66 -1.32 -11.11
N LYS A 49 2.64 -0.43 -11.01
CA LYS A 49 2.84 0.63 -11.99
C LYS A 49 4.31 1.02 -12.08
N GLU A 50 4.78 1.21 -13.30
CA GLU A 50 6.09 1.82 -13.55
C GLU A 50 6.04 3.31 -13.20
N LEU A 51 7.01 3.75 -12.40
CA LEU A 51 7.19 5.12 -11.97
C LEU A 51 8.34 5.74 -12.75
N GLU A 52 8.02 6.78 -13.52
CA GLU A 52 9.02 7.66 -14.14
C GLU A 52 9.68 8.57 -13.10
N SER A 53 9.00 8.84 -11.97
CA SER A 53 9.54 9.60 -10.83
C SER A 53 8.80 9.32 -9.51
N THR A 54 9.51 9.49 -8.39
CA THR A 54 9.01 9.30 -7.01
C THR A 54 8.27 10.54 -6.48
N ASN A 55 7.26 11.02 -7.22
CA ASN A 55 6.46 12.16 -6.81
C ASN A 55 5.20 11.71 -6.06
N TYR A 56 5.07 12.19 -4.82
CA TYR A 56 3.99 11.80 -3.90
C TYR A 56 2.58 11.93 -4.49
N LYS A 57 2.34 12.90 -5.38
CA LYS A 57 1.02 13.09 -6.00
C LYS A 57 0.63 11.90 -6.88
N TYR A 58 1.57 11.42 -7.71
CA TYR A 58 1.33 10.27 -8.59
C TYR A 58 1.13 8.99 -7.77
N ILE A 59 1.91 8.81 -6.71
CA ILE A 59 1.77 7.66 -5.81
C ILE A 59 0.41 7.70 -5.10
N CYS A 60 -0.01 8.84 -4.57
CA CYS A 60 -1.35 8.99 -3.98
C CYS A 60 -2.46 8.65 -4.98
N GLN A 61 -2.37 9.16 -6.21
CA GLN A 61 -3.36 8.88 -7.25
C GLN A 61 -3.38 7.39 -7.63
N PHE A 62 -2.21 6.77 -7.71
CA PHE A 62 -2.05 5.36 -8.02
C PHE A 62 -2.67 4.47 -6.92
N ILE A 63 -2.36 4.75 -5.65
CA ILE A 63 -2.94 4.04 -4.50
C ILE A 63 -4.46 4.21 -4.49
N ASN A 64 -4.96 5.44 -4.61
CA ASN A 64 -6.40 5.70 -4.58
C ASN A 64 -7.12 4.97 -5.72
N SER A 65 -6.57 5.00 -6.94
CA SER A 65 -7.13 4.28 -8.08
C SER A 65 -7.15 2.77 -7.86
N SER A 66 -6.11 2.23 -7.22
CA SER A 66 -6.00 0.79 -6.90
C SER A 66 -7.02 0.37 -5.84
N LEU A 67 -7.27 1.22 -4.84
CA LEU A 67 -8.23 0.95 -3.76
C LEU A 67 -9.68 1.05 -4.21
N LYS A 68 -10.00 1.90 -5.18
CA LYS A 68 -11.38 2.04 -5.71
C LYS A 68 -11.96 0.75 -6.29
N ILE A 69 -11.14 -0.25 -6.58
CA ILE A 69 -11.60 -1.57 -7.02
C ILE A 69 -12.35 -2.31 -5.89
N PHE A 70 -12.12 -1.91 -4.63
CA PHE A 70 -12.77 -2.48 -3.45
C PHE A 70 -13.83 -1.50 -2.90
N PRO A 71 -15.13 -1.84 -2.98
CA PRO A 71 -16.20 -0.96 -2.50
C PRO A 71 -16.06 -0.66 -0.99
N GLY A 72 -16.03 0.63 -0.64
CA GLY A 72 -15.98 1.08 0.77
C GLY A 72 -14.67 0.79 1.49
N ILE A 73 -13.60 0.44 0.78
CA ILE A 73 -12.33 0.06 1.41
C ILE A 73 -11.67 1.21 2.18
N GLU A 74 -11.92 2.45 1.81
CA GLU A 74 -11.35 3.65 2.43
C GLU A 74 -11.64 3.71 3.95
N GLN A 75 -12.80 3.20 4.38
CA GLN A 75 -13.17 3.13 5.81
C GLN A 75 -12.56 1.93 6.54
N LYS A 76 -12.01 0.97 5.79
CA LYS A 76 -11.48 -0.32 6.25
C LYS A 76 -9.95 -0.36 6.29
N VAL A 77 -9.26 0.55 5.60
CA VAL A 77 -7.80 0.65 5.66
C VAL A 77 -7.38 1.20 7.03
N LEU A 78 -6.75 0.35 7.84
CA LEU A 78 -6.20 0.73 9.14
C LEU A 78 -4.69 0.93 9.11
N LEU A 79 -3.97 0.08 8.35
CA LEU A 79 -2.51 0.13 8.30
C LEU A 79 -2.05 0.43 6.89
N PHE A 80 -1.13 1.38 6.79
CA PHE A 80 -0.37 1.64 5.57
C PHE A 80 1.11 1.38 5.85
N ILE A 81 1.69 0.45 5.10
CA ILE A 81 3.10 0.06 5.23
C ILE A 81 3.82 0.52 3.97
N SER A 82 4.87 1.34 4.12
CA SER A 82 5.68 1.82 2.98
C SER A 82 7.12 2.07 3.38
N ASP A 83 7.96 2.50 2.44
CA ASP A 83 9.30 2.97 2.76
C ASP A 83 9.30 4.19 3.71
N ALA A 84 10.49 4.52 4.23
CA ALA A 84 10.71 5.66 5.12
C ALA A 84 10.99 6.98 4.37
N GLY A 85 10.83 7.02 3.05
CA GLY A 85 11.07 8.19 2.22
C GLY A 85 10.19 9.37 2.63
N THR A 86 10.75 10.58 2.62
CA THR A 86 10.00 11.79 3.01
C THR A 86 8.76 12.02 2.12
N TYR A 87 8.80 11.55 0.88
CA TYR A 87 7.68 11.57 -0.05
C TYR A 87 6.59 10.55 0.35
N MET A 88 6.94 9.34 0.82
CA MET A 88 5.96 8.37 1.34
C MET A 88 5.30 8.83 2.64
N ILE A 89 6.03 9.54 3.51
CA ILE A 89 5.43 10.18 4.69
C ILE A 89 4.39 11.23 4.25
N LYS A 90 4.66 11.98 3.18
CA LYS A 90 3.66 12.90 2.58
C LYS A 90 2.48 12.13 2.00
N VAL A 91 2.72 11.02 1.29
CA VAL A 91 1.66 10.12 0.78
C VAL A 91 0.75 9.67 1.92
N ALA A 92 1.32 9.15 3.02
CA ALA A 92 0.58 8.71 4.18
C ALA A 92 -0.31 9.80 4.78
N LYS A 93 0.24 11.01 4.96
CA LYS A 93 -0.53 12.17 5.45
C LYS A 93 -1.69 12.53 4.52
N THR A 94 -1.47 12.48 3.21
CA THR A 94 -2.52 12.73 2.21
C THR A 94 -3.57 11.63 2.21
N LEU A 95 -3.16 10.36 2.26
CA LEU A 95 -4.09 9.22 2.29
C LEU A 95 -4.96 9.22 3.54
N LYS A 96 -4.45 9.69 4.68
CA LYS A 96 -5.22 9.81 5.93
C LYS A 96 -6.43 10.73 5.82
N ILE A 97 -6.47 11.64 4.85
CA ILE A 97 -7.65 12.47 4.57
C ILE A 97 -8.80 11.61 4.02
N PHE A 98 -8.48 10.61 3.19
CA PHE A 98 -9.45 9.68 2.58
C PHE A 98 -9.72 8.46 3.47
N CYS A 99 -8.67 7.91 4.08
CA CYS A 99 -8.71 6.79 5.01
C CYS A 99 -8.48 7.32 6.44
N SER A 100 -9.52 7.86 7.08
CA SER A 100 -9.38 8.59 8.35
C SER A 100 -8.77 7.81 9.51
N LYS A 101 -8.94 6.47 9.51
CA LYS A 101 -8.39 5.55 10.52
C LYS A 101 -6.99 5.03 10.20
N LEU A 102 -6.37 5.51 9.12
CA LEU A 102 -5.07 5.05 8.65
C LEU A 102 -3.94 5.42 9.63
N ILE A 103 -3.18 4.39 10.01
CA ILE A 103 -1.93 4.45 10.75
C ILE A 103 -0.83 4.07 9.76
N HIS A 104 0.15 4.97 9.60
CA HIS A 104 1.29 4.74 8.74
C HIS A 104 2.43 4.11 9.54
N ILE A 105 2.95 3.00 9.02
CA ILE A 105 4.11 2.30 9.53
C ILE A 105 5.17 2.35 8.45
N THR A 106 6.29 2.99 8.74
CA THR A 106 7.45 2.91 7.86
C THR A 106 8.10 1.54 8.02
N ARG A 107 8.35 0.87 6.90
CA ARG A 107 8.96 -0.45 6.85
C ARG A 107 10.35 -0.37 7.44
N MET A 108 10.58 -1.10 8.53
CA MET A 108 11.88 -1.17 9.20
C MET A 108 12.91 -2.05 8.47
N ALA A 109 12.58 -2.68 7.32
CA ALA A 109 13.51 -3.59 6.63
C ALA A 109 14.81 -2.91 6.14
N HIS A 110 14.83 -1.58 5.99
CA HIS A 110 16.08 -0.83 5.81
C HIS A 110 16.83 -0.55 7.13
N ALA A 111 16.11 -0.50 8.27
CA ALA A 111 16.67 -0.28 9.61
C ALA A 111 17.13 -1.59 10.29
N ILE A 112 16.56 -2.72 9.90
CA ILE A 112 16.93 -4.08 10.32
C ILE A 112 17.13 -4.84 9.01
N LYS A 113 18.40 -5.10 8.64
CA LYS A 113 18.76 -5.99 7.53
C LYS A 113 18.05 -7.34 7.73
N ILE A 114 16.96 -7.54 7.01
CA ILE A 114 16.40 -8.87 6.75
C ILE A 114 16.35 -8.97 5.24
N GLU A 115 17.34 -9.67 4.71
CA GLU A 115 17.41 -10.04 3.29
C GLU A 115 16.26 -11.02 3.01
N PHE A 116 15.48 -10.75 1.95
CA PHE A 116 14.53 -11.69 1.37
C PHE A 116 15.16 -12.36 0.16
#